data_AF-A0A2E2N7J7-F1
#
_entry.id   AF-A0A2E2N7J7-F1
#
_cell.length_a   1.000
_cell.length_b   1.000
_cell.length_c   1.000
_cell.angle_alpha   90.00
_cell.angle_beta   90.00
_cell.angle_gamma   90.00
#
_symmetry.space_group_name_H-M   'P 1'
#
loop_
_entity.id
_entity.type
_entity.pdbx_description
1 polymer ?
#
loop_
_entity_poly.entity_id
_entity_poly.type
_entity_poly.pdbx_seq_one_letter_code
_entity_poly.pdbx_strand_id
1 'polypeptide(L)'
;MFIKITDKRGRERWVNPLYVKSLTPKAGGSETDIEVSNWGMKFRVGQPPEEIAMELNAALLNIQSAAVAVATEEQIAQQRAAAAAAAG
;
A
#
# COMPACT_ATOMS: atom_id res chain seq x y z
N MET A 1 1.75 -6.37 -0.88
CA MET A 1 2.68 -5.47 -1.61
C MET A 1 3.24 -4.46 -0.64
N PHE A 2 4.56 -4.24 -0.64
CA PHE A 2 5.22 -3.24 0.20
C PHE A 2 5.90 -2.22 -0.69
N ILE A 3 5.93 -0.96 -0.25
CA ILE A 3 6.76 0.09 -0.85
C ILE A 3 8.01 0.28 -0.01
N LYS A 4 9.13 0.53 -0.68
CA LYS A 4 10.39 0.87 -0.03
C LYS A 4 10.41 2.37 0.22
N ILE A 5 10.53 2.77 1.47
CA ILE A 5 10.71 4.15 1.90
C ILE A 5 12.04 4.27 2.63
N THR A 6 12.85 5.25 2.26
CA THR A 6 14.12 5.54 2.95
C THR A 6 13.90 6.66 3.96
N ASP A 7 14.16 6.40 5.23
CA ASP A 7 14.06 7.44 6.26
C ASP A 7 15.22 8.46 6.15
N LYS A 8 15.09 9.60 6.83
CA LYS A 8 16.11 10.68 6.83
C LYS A 8 17.47 10.20 7.34
N ARG A 9 17.54 9.05 8.03
CA ARG A 9 18.78 8.45 8.53
C ARG A 9 19.35 7.41 7.57
N GLY A 10 18.80 7.29 6.35
CA GLY A 10 19.22 6.35 5.33
C GLY A 10 18.76 4.91 5.57
N ARG A 11 17.83 4.67 6.53
CA ARG A 11 17.33 3.32 6.78
C ARG A 11 16.17 3.01 5.86
N GLU A 12 16.26 1.85 5.22
CA GLU A 12 15.21 1.34 4.35
C GLU A 12 14.09 0.72 5.18
N ARG A 13 12.85 1.07 4.85
CA ARG A 13 11.63 0.59 5.50
C ARG A 13 10.67 0.10 4.44
N TRP A 14 10.22 -1.14 4.58
CA TRP A 14 9.20 -1.73 3.73
C TRP A 14 7.83 -1.48 4.37
N VAL A 15 7.06 -0.58 3.80
CA VAL A 15 5.78 -0.12 4.34
C VAL A 15 4.65 -0.66 3.49
N ASN A 16 3.61 -1.18 4.13
CA ASN A 16 2.38 -1.51 3.43
C ASN A 16 1.51 -0.23 3.39
N PRO A 17 1.20 0.30 2.19
CA PRO A 17 0.43 1.54 2.04
C PRO A 17 -0.92 1.52 2.77
N LEU A 18 -1.56 0.35 2.91
CA LEU A 18 -2.85 0.20 3.59
C LEU A 18 -2.78 0.53 5.09
N TYR A 19 -1.61 0.45 5.70
CA TYR A 19 -1.43 0.72 7.12
C TYR A 19 -0.85 2.11 7.41
N VAL A 20 -0.60 2.92 6.37
CA VAL A 20 -0.19 4.31 6.56
C VAL A 20 -1.39 5.11 7.05
N LYS A 21 -1.25 5.74 8.22
CA LYS A 21 -2.33 6.43 8.91
C LYS A 21 -2.30 7.94 8.69
N SER A 22 -1.11 8.53 8.64
CA SER A 22 -0.96 9.97 8.40
C SER A 22 0.40 10.33 7.82
N LEU A 23 0.40 11.35 6.97
CA LEU A 23 1.58 12.09 6.53
C LEU A 23 1.53 13.47 7.17
N THR A 24 2.55 13.84 7.94
CA THR A 24 2.61 15.15 8.62
C THR A 24 3.80 15.95 8.09
N PRO A 25 3.59 17.04 7.34
CA PRO A 25 4.68 17.89 6.89
C PRO A 25 5.42 18.54 8.06
N LYS A 26 6.71 18.81 7.88
CA LYS A 26 7.54 19.58 8.82
C LYS A 26 7.79 20.98 8.31
N ALA A 27 8.20 21.85 9.24
CA ALA A 27 8.58 23.21 8.95
C ALA A 27 9.64 23.24 7.83
N GLY A 28 9.33 23.91 6.72
CA GLY A 28 10.17 23.96 5.52
C GLY A 28 9.69 23.09 4.35
N GLY A 29 8.66 22.26 4.52
CA GLY A 29 7.97 21.54 3.43
C GLY A 29 8.76 20.41 2.77
N SER A 30 10.06 20.27 3.05
CA SER A 30 10.95 19.25 2.47
C SER A 30 11.01 17.95 3.26
N GLU A 31 10.33 17.86 4.40
CA GLU A 31 10.35 16.70 5.28
C GLU A 31 8.94 16.31 5.71
N THR A 32 8.72 15.01 5.86
CA THR A 32 7.43 14.44 6.25
C THR A 32 7.63 13.39 7.36
N ASP A 33 6.81 13.44 8.41
CA ASP A 33 6.68 12.33 9.35
C ASP A 33 5.57 11.38 8.86
N ILE A 34 5.90 10.09 8.79
CA ILE A 34 4.98 9.03 8.40
C ILE A 34 4.60 8.23 9.65
N GLU A 35 3.29 8.08 9.89
CA GLU A 35 2.74 7.20 10.92
C GLU A 35 2.21 5.93 10.25
N VAL A 36 2.74 4.77 10.66
CA VAL A 36 2.29 3.46 10.20
C VAL A 36 1.64 2.74 11.38
N SER A 37 0.45 2.20 11.14
CA SER A 37 -0.30 1.44 12.13
C SER A 37 0.53 0.26 12.64
N ASN A 38 0.39 -0.07 13.92
CA ASN A 38 1.08 -1.17 14.61
C ASN A 38 2.60 -1.02 14.80
N TRP A 39 3.23 0.07 14.35
CA TRP A 39 4.66 0.30 14.58
C TRP A 39 4.96 1.07 15.87
N GLY A 40 3.94 1.69 16.48
CA GLY A 40 4.08 2.47 17.72
C GLY A 40 4.98 3.70 17.61
N MET A 41 5.43 4.06 16.40
CA MET A 41 6.34 5.17 16.16
C MET A 41 6.07 5.85 14.82
N LYS A 42 6.41 7.13 14.74
CA LYS A 42 6.53 7.86 13.47
C LYS A 42 7.99 7.85 13.02
N PHE A 43 8.22 7.78 11.72
CA PHE A 43 9.55 7.96 11.16
C PHE A 43 9.55 9.09 10.14
N ARG A 44 10.68 9.78 10.02
CA ARG A 44 10.82 10.94 9.16
C ARG A 44 11.47 10.58 7.84
N VAL A 45 10.95 11.13 6.75
CA VAL A 45 11.52 11.04 5.41
C VAL A 45 11.98 12.42 4.94
N GLY A 46 13.02 12.45 4.12
CA GLY A 46 13.56 13.67 3.52
C GLY A 46 12.85 14.07 2.22
N GLN A 47 11.55 13.77 2.12
CA GLN A 47 10.72 14.06 0.96
C GLN A 47 9.50 14.89 1.39
N PRO A 48 9.01 15.77 0.51
CA PRO A 48 7.77 16.49 0.73
C PRO A 48 6.57 15.54 0.77
N PRO A 49 5.47 15.91 1.45
CA PRO A 49 4.33 15.02 1.64
C PRO A 49 3.65 14.66 0.32
N GLU A 50 3.71 15.53 -0.69
CA GLU A 50 3.10 15.32 -2.01
C GLU A 50 3.78 14.16 -2.76
N GLU A 51 5.11 14.08 -2.72
CA GLU A 51 5.87 12.98 -3.35
C GLU A 51 5.52 11.64 -2.69
N ILE A 52 5.53 11.61 -1.35
CA ILE A 52 5.17 10.41 -0.58
C ILE A 52 3.72 9.99 -0.86
N ALA A 53 2.79 10.94 -0.93
CA ALA A 53 1.39 10.66 -1.21
C ALA A 53 1.20 10.07 -2.62
N MET A 54 1.94 10.57 -3.61
CA MET A 54 1.91 10.06 -4.98
C MET A 54 2.40 8.61 -5.04
N GLU A 55 3.51 8.29 -4.38
CA GLU A 55 4.04 6.92 -4.30
C GLU A 55 3.06 5.97 -3.60
N LEU A 56 2.47 6.42 -2.48
CA LEU A 56 1.47 5.65 -1.74
C LEU A 56 0.22 5.39 -2.58
N ASN A 57 -0.30 6.40 -3.29
CA ASN A 57 -1.48 6.26 -4.12
C ASN A 57 -1.23 5.32 -5.31
N ALA A 58 -0.08 5.43 -5.98
CA ALA A 58 0.32 4.50 -7.03
C ALA A 58 0.37 3.06 -6.50
N ALA A 59 0.90 2.88 -5.29
CA ALA A 59 0.95 1.57 -4.67
C ALA A 59 -0.44 1.05 -4.23
N LEU A 60 -1.32 1.91 -3.75
CA LEU A 60 -2.70 1.54 -3.39
C LEU A 60 -3.50 1.09 -4.62
N LEU A 61 -3.37 1.77 -5.76
CA LEU A 61 -4.01 1.38 -7.01
C LEU A 61 -3.57 -0.02 -7.48
N ASN A 62 -2.28 -0.31 -7.37
CA ASN A 62 -1.73 -1.63 -7.68
C ASN A 62 -2.24 -2.72 -6.72
N ILE A 63 -2.40 -2.40 -5.42
CA ILE A 63 -2.99 -3.32 -4.43
C ILE A 63 -4.46 -3.61 -4.76
N GLN A 64 -5.25 -2.59 -5.09
CA GLN A 64 -6.65 -2.76 -5.47
C GLN A 64 -6.79 -3.56 -6.77
N SER A 65 -5.93 -3.31 -7.75
CA SER A 65 -5.91 -4.05 -9.02
C SER A 65 -5.63 -5.54 -8.79
N ALA A 66 -4.69 -5.86 -7.91
CA ALA A 66 -4.39 -7.24 -7.53
C ALA A 66 -5.55 -7.92 -6.77
N ALA A 67 -6.20 -7.19 -5.85
CA ALA A 67 -7.33 -7.73 -5.08
C ALA A 67 -8.56 -8.01 -5.97
N VAL A 68 -8.84 -7.12 -6.93
CA VAL A 68 -9.93 -7.32 -7.91
C VAL A 68 -9.63 -8.52 -8.81
N ALA A 69 -8.40 -8.67 -9.29
CA ALA A 69 -8.01 -9.80 -10.13
C ALA A 69 -8.24 -11.16 -9.43
N VAL A 70 -7.84 -11.27 -8.16
CA VAL A 70 -8.05 -12.49 -7.35
C VAL A 70 -9.53 -12.78 -7.16
N ALA A 71 -10.34 -11.77 -6.84
CA ALA A 71 -11.78 -11.95 -6.68
C ALA A 71 -12.47 -12.44 -7.96
N THR A 72 -12.06 -11.94 -9.14
CA THR A 72 -12.55 -12.44 -10.42
C THR A 72 -12.11 -13.87 -10.74
N GLU A 73 -10.87 -14.25 -10.39
CA GLU A 73 -10.40 -15.63 -10.60
C GLU A 73 -11.17 -16.64 -9.73
N GLU A 74 -11.47 -16.30 -8.47
CA GLU A 74 -12.29 -17.15 -7.59
C GLU A 74 -13.73 -17.31 -8.11
N GLN A 75 -14.33 -16.23 -8.62
CA GLN A 75 -15.67 -16.29 -9.23
C GLN A 75 -15.69 -17.16 -10.49
N ILE A 76 -14.66 -17.05 -11.34
CA ILE A 76 -14.53 -17.89 -12.54
C ILE A 76 -14.33 -19.35 -12.17
N ALA A 77 -13.51 -19.64 -11.15
CA ALA A 77 -13.30 -21.00 -10.66
C ALA A 77 -14.60 -21.62 -10.09
N GLN A 78 -15.37 -20.86 -9.31
CA GLN A 78 -16.67 -21.31 -8.79
C GLN A 78 -17.69 -21.57 -9.90
N GLN A 79 -17.78 -20.70 -10.90
CA GLN A 79 -18.69 -20.92 -12.04
C GLN A 79 -18.33 -22.18 -12.84
N ARG A 80 -17.04 -22.44 -13.05
CA ARG A 80 -16.57 -23.67 -13.72
C ARG A 80 -16.89 -24.92 -12.90
N ALA A 81 -16.72 -24.88 -11.58
CA ALA A 81 -17.05 -25.99 -10.70
C ALA A 81 -18.57 -26.29 -10.68
N ALA A 82 -19.41 -25.25 -10.62
CA ALA A 82 -20.86 -25.39 -10.66
C ALA A 82 -21.36 -25.93 -12.02
N ALA A 83 -20.77 -25.48 -13.13
CA ALA A 83 -21.10 -25.97 -14.47
C ALA A 83 -20.69 -27.44 -14.67
N ALA A 84 -19.55 -27.86 -14.11
CA ALA A 84 -19.09 -29.26 -14.17
C ALA A 84 -19.98 -30.18 -13.32
N ALA A 85 -20.49 -29.71 -12.18
CA ALA A 85 -21.40 -30.48 -11.33
C ALA A 85 -22.82 -30.62 -11.90
N ALA A 86 -23.27 -29.69 -12.75
CA ALA A 86 -24.58 -29.75 -13.42
C ALA A 86 -24.58 -30.59 -14.71
N ALA A 87 -23.40 -30.96 -15.21
CA ALA A 87 -23.24 -31.71 -16.47
C ALA A 87 -22.93 -33.21 -16.27
N GLY A 88 -22.84 -33.69 -15.03
CA GLY A 88 -22.67 -35.11 -14.66
C GLY A 88 -23.89 -35.64 -13.92
#